data_AF-A0A1X7U058-F1
#
_entry.id   AF-A0A1X7U058-F1
#
_cell.length_a   1.000
_cell.length_b   1.000
_cell.length_c   1.000
_cell.angle_alpha   90.00
_cell.angle_beta   90.00
_cell.angle_gamma   90.00
#
_symmetry.space_group_name_H-M   'P 1'
#
loop_
_entity.id
_entity.type
_entity.pdbx_description
1 polymer ?
#
loop_
_entity_poly.entity_id
_entity_poly.type
_entity_poly.pdbx_seq_one_letter_code
_entity_poly.pdbx_strand_id
1 'polypeptide(L)'
;MKIPKKQNQKVRLNVLCDGDVLWWQEFLLAWNGISFFPRGPLRPMIYSDSSGCWECEAFVSRFAEWLQVQWSASSMDVPIAGKKLVPIVAGFAVQCSIWSGGSVQIYCDNMAVMQRLNAGSAREPLFNHLRVFVMLLAHLEVSLLADHIAGVQNSEADALSRNNAPLFFSICPQALRSPTVVPELIKIVFLGREGFWALKAWMTRQGHCLPRACLSAHGARTLSGKRGTCPSVPDQT
;
A
#
# COMPACT_ATOMS: atom_id res chain seq x y z
N MET A 1 26.24 6.45 6.74
CA MET A 1 26.66 7.53 5.81
C MET A 1 27.90 8.20 6.41
N LYS A 2 28.93 8.53 5.63
CA LYS A 2 30.08 9.27 6.16
C LYS A 2 29.66 10.72 6.41
N ILE A 3 29.81 11.21 7.64
CA ILE A 3 29.49 12.60 8.00
C ILE A 3 30.65 13.48 7.54
N PRO A 4 30.42 14.51 6.71
CA PRO A 4 31.47 15.45 6.32
C PRO A 4 31.98 16.20 7.55
N LYS A 5 33.30 16.29 7.71
CA LYS A 5 33.98 16.99 8.82
C LYS A 5 34.36 18.43 8.46
N LYS A 6 34.30 18.80 7.17
CA LYS A 6 34.62 20.13 6.64
C LYS A 6 33.56 20.54 5.62
N GLN A 7 33.26 21.84 5.52
CA GLN A 7 32.21 22.37 4.64
C GLN A 7 32.44 22.07 3.15
N ASN A 8 33.69 22.06 2.69
CA ASN A 8 34.05 21.77 1.29
C ASN A 8 34.32 20.28 1.02
N GLN A 9 34.10 19.41 1.99
CA GLN A 9 34.32 17.98 1.83
C GLN A 9 33.19 17.36 0.99
N LYS A 10 33.54 16.84 -0.18
CA LYS A 10 32.60 16.07 -1.00
C LYS A 10 32.33 14.72 -0.36
N VAL A 11 31.06 14.36 -0.20
CA VAL A 11 30.63 13.04 0.27
C VAL A 11 29.86 12.37 -0.86
N ARG A 12 30.22 11.13 -1.15
CA ARG A 12 29.47 10.30 -2.10
C ARG A 12 28.16 9.88 -1.45
N LEU A 13 27.03 10.23 -2.07
CA LEU A 13 25.72 9.73 -1.66
C LEU A 13 25.68 8.22 -1.90
N ASN A 14 25.18 7.47 -0.92
CA ASN A 14 24.88 6.06 -1.13
C ASN A 14 23.55 5.93 -1.87
N VAL A 15 23.27 4.72 -2.37
CA VAL A 15 22.04 4.44 -3.14
C VAL A 15 20.77 4.78 -2.36
N LEU A 16 20.76 4.59 -1.04
CA LEU A 16 19.61 4.90 -0.20
C LEU A 16 19.34 6.41 -0.12
N CYS A 17 20.39 7.21 0.03
CA CYS A 17 20.30 8.66 0.11
C CYS A 17 19.96 9.28 -1.26
N ASP A 18 20.57 8.77 -2.33
CA ASP A 18 20.19 9.17 -3.70
C ASP A 18 18.71 8.87 -3.96
N GLY A 19 18.24 7.73 -3.45
CA GLY A 19 16.83 7.38 -3.47
C GLY A 19 15.92 8.33 -2.68
N ASP A 20 16.33 8.77 -1.49
CA ASP A 20 15.54 9.76 -0.74
C ASP A 20 15.48 11.11 -1.48
N VAL A 21 16.57 11.54 -2.11
CA VAL A 21 16.60 12.77 -2.92
C VAL A 21 15.65 12.66 -4.11
N LEU A 22 15.66 11.54 -4.82
CA LEU A 22 14.75 11.29 -5.94
C LEU A 22 13.29 11.24 -5.47
N TRP A 23 13.00 10.59 -4.34
CA TRP A 23 11.67 10.58 -3.74
C TRP A 23 11.15 12.01 -3.52
N TRP A 24 11.97 12.89 -2.95
CA TRP A 24 11.60 14.29 -2.74
C TRP A 24 11.41 15.05 -4.05
N GLN A 25 12.29 14.85 -5.03
CA GLN A 25 12.15 15.48 -6.35
C GLN A 25 10.81 15.10 -7.01
N GLU A 26 10.46 13.82 -7.01
CA GLU A 26 9.21 13.32 -7.58
C GLU A 26 7.99 13.88 -6.85
N PHE A 27 7.99 13.84 -5.50
CA PHE A 27 6.88 14.34 -4.72
C PHE A 27 6.67 15.85 -4.92
N LEU A 28 7.74 16.65 -4.87
CA LEU A 28 7.67 18.11 -5.01
C LEU A 28 7.18 18.57 -6.39
N LEU A 29 7.38 17.77 -7.45
CA LEU A 29 6.84 18.08 -8.78
C LEU A 29 5.32 17.93 -8.85
N ALA A 30 4.73 17.03 -8.05
CA ALA A 30 3.29 16.81 -8.01
C ALA A 30 2.58 17.63 -6.92
N TRP A 31 3.30 18.04 -5.87
CA TRP A 31 2.74 18.72 -4.72
C TRP A 31 2.44 20.19 -5.03
N ASN A 32 1.20 20.61 -4.74
CA ASN A 32 0.71 21.98 -4.96
C ASN A 32 1.06 22.96 -3.82
N GLY A 33 1.84 22.53 -2.82
CA GLY A 33 2.22 23.34 -1.67
C GLY A 33 1.15 23.46 -0.58
N ILE A 34 0.02 22.75 -0.71
CA ILE A 34 -1.09 22.79 0.25
C ILE A 34 -1.17 21.44 0.96
N SER A 35 -1.47 21.48 2.26
CA SER A 35 -1.80 20.28 3.04
C SER A 35 -3.03 20.57 3.87
N PHE A 36 -3.98 19.64 3.89
CA PHE A 36 -5.17 19.71 4.72
C PHE A 36 -5.04 18.73 5.89
N PHE A 37 -5.58 19.11 7.05
CA PHE A 37 -5.81 18.13 8.10
C PHE A 37 -6.73 17.02 7.59
N PRO A 38 -6.49 15.75 7.96
CA PRO A 38 -7.34 14.64 7.55
C PRO A 38 -8.81 14.95 7.84
N ARG A 39 -9.63 14.92 6.78
CA ARG A 39 -11.06 15.17 6.90
C ARG A 39 -11.81 13.84 7.00
N GLY A 40 -12.54 13.67 8.09
CA GLY A 40 -13.59 12.65 8.20
C GLY A 40 -13.14 11.30 8.78
N PRO A 41 -14.13 10.43 9.07
CA PRO A 41 -13.93 9.21 9.88
C PRO A 41 -13.04 8.17 9.20
N LEU A 42 -12.30 7.40 10.01
CA LEU A 42 -11.55 6.18 9.63
C LEU A 42 -12.44 5.26 8.80
N ARG A 43 -12.12 4.96 7.54
CA ARG A 43 -13.16 4.37 6.69
C ARG A 43 -12.82 3.32 5.66
N PRO A 44 -11.60 2.82 5.49
CA PRO A 44 -11.51 1.35 5.36
C PRO A 44 -10.36 0.71 6.18
N MET A 45 -10.56 -0.55 6.58
CA MET A 45 -9.64 -1.34 7.41
C MET A 45 -8.95 -2.39 6.54
N ILE A 46 -7.62 -2.35 6.49
CA ILE A 46 -6.80 -3.37 5.84
C ILE A 46 -6.32 -4.35 6.91
N TYR A 47 -6.70 -5.62 6.78
CA TYR A 47 -6.16 -6.71 7.59
C TYR A 47 -5.15 -7.45 6.74
N SER A 48 -3.91 -7.54 7.22
CA SER A 48 -2.86 -8.27 6.51
C SER A 48 -2.31 -9.38 7.37
N ASP A 49 -1.96 -10.48 6.72
CA ASP A 49 -1.09 -11.50 7.29
C ASP A 49 -0.18 -12.08 6.20
N SER A 50 0.86 -12.76 6.62
CA SER A 50 1.72 -13.50 5.74
C SER A 50 2.24 -14.75 6.44
N SER A 51 2.05 -15.89 5.78
CA SER A 51 2.73 -17.12 6.15
C SER A 51 4.14 -17.15 5.55
N GLY A 52 5.08 -17.74 6.29
CA GLY A 52 6.50 -17.75 5.88
C GLY A 52 6.79 -18.53 4.58
N CYS A 53 5.85 -19.39 4.14
CA CYS A 53 6.08 -20.39 3.10
C CYS A 53 5.17 -20.27 1.87
N TRP A 54 3.99 -19.64 1.96
CA TRP A 54 2.99 -19.77 0.90
C TRP A 54 2.59 -18.43 0.30
N GLU A 55 1.92 -17.55 1.05
CA GLU A 55 1.21 -16.41 0.44
C GLU A 55 1.37 -15.06 1.16
N CYS A 56 1.21 -14.00 0.36
CA CYS A 56 1.15 -12.58 0.69
C CYS A 56 -0.28 -12.10 0.50
N GLU A 57 -0.90 -11.59 1.57
CA GLU A 57 -2.34 -11.36 1.53
C GLU A 57 -2.85 -10.18 2.33
N ALA A 58 -3.91 -9.59 1.81
CA ALA A 58 -4.64 -8.53 2.49
C ALA A 58 -6.13 -8.70 2.24
N PHE A 59 -6.91 -8.47 3.28
CA PHE A 59 -8.35 -8.35 3.24
C PHE A 59 -8.76 -6.91 3.55
N VAL A 60 -9.63 -6.34 2.70
CA VAL A 60 -10.23 -5.03 2.97
C VAL A 60 -11.70 -5.21 3.30
N SER A 61 -11.98 -5.15 4.60
CA SER A 61 -13.27 -5.49 5.19
C SER A 61 -14.45 -4.74 4.57
N ARG A 62 -14.29 -3.43 4.30
CA ARG A 62 -15.40 -2.60 3.82
C ARG A 62 -15.88 -2.95 2.41
N PHE A 63 -15.00 -3.46 1.56
CA PHE A 63 -15.31 -3.79 0.17
C PHE A 63 -15.47 -5.29 -0.06
N ALA A 64 -15.25 -6.10 0.99
CA ALA A 64 -15.23 -7.55 0.90
C ALA A 64 -14.23 -8.06 -0.17
N GLU A 65 -13.23 -7.23 -0.48
CA GLU A 65 -12.16 -7.51 -1.43
C GLU A 65 -10.99 -8.12 -0.66
N TRP A 66 -10.40 -9.16 -1.24
CA TRP A 66 -9.21 -9.79 -0.72
C TRP A 66 -8.22 -9.99 -1.86
N LEU A 67 -6.94 -10.09 -1.53
CA LEU A 67 -5.88 -10.47 -2.46
C LEU A 67 -5.07 -11.60 -1.84
N GLN A 68 -4.61 -12.48 -2.72
CA GLN A 68 -3.72 -13.58 -2.37
C GLN A 68 -2.68 -13.72 -3.47
N VAL A 69 -1.41 -13.62 -3.09
CA VAL A 69 -0.30 -13.77 -4.04
C VAL A 69 0.76 -14.69 -3.46
N GLN A 70 1.15 -15.69 -4.24
CA GLN A 70 2.19 -16.63 -3.83
C GLN A 70 3.56 -15.95 -3.81
N TRP A 71 4.35 -16.24 -2.78
CA TRP A 71 5.74 -15.79 -2.71
C TRP A 71 6.56 -16.41 -3.85
N SER A 72 7.38 -15.61 -4.51
CA SER A 72 8.41 -16.16 -5.39
C SER A 72 9.46 -16.90 -4.56
N ALA A 73 10.15 -17.90 -5.14
CA ALA A 73 11.28 -18.58 -4.48
C ALA A 73 12.34 -17.59 -3.97
N SER A 74 12.44 -16.45 -4.64
CA SER A 74 13.36 -15.37 -4.34
C SER A 74 13.01 -14.56 -3.09
N SER A 75 11.77 -14.66 -2.61
CA SER A 75 11.22 -13.97 -1.44
C SER A 75 11.35 -14.81 -0.16
N MET A 76 11.84 -16.06 -0.24
CA MET A 76 11.96 -16.95 0.91
C MET A 76 12.92 -16.40 1.98
N ASP A 77 14.01 -15.75 1.56
CA ASP A 77 15.06 -15.19 2.43
C ASP A 77 14.65 -13.85 3.10
N VAL A 78 13.50 -13.28 2.75
CA VAL A 78 13.04 -12.02 3.32
C VAL A 78 12.60 -12.25 4.79
N PRO A 79 13.12 -11.47 5.75
CA PRO A 79 12.67 -11.53 7.14
C PRO A 79 11.16 -11.35 7.26
N ILE A 80 10.56 -12.00 8.26
CA ILE A 80 9.09 -12.04 8.44
C ILE A 80 8.45 -10.65 8.49
N ALA A 81 9.11 -9.64 9.07
CA ALA A 81 8.60 -8.27 9.10
C ALA A 81 8.48 -7.65 7.69
N GLY A 82 9.41 -7.96 6.79
CA GLY A 82 9.32 -7.54 5.39
C GLY A 82 8.17 -8.25 4.67
N LYS A 83 8.03 -9.56 4.89
CA LYS A 83 6.93 -10.37 4.34
C LYS A 83 5.55 -9.87 4.78
N LYS A 84 5.43 -9.36 6.02
CA LYS A 84 4.18 -8.78 6.54
C LYS A 84 3.90 -7.36 6.07
N LEU A 85 4.92 -6.58 5.68
CA LEU A 85 4.71 -5.23 5.15
C LEU A 85 4.20 -5.25 3.70
N VAL A 86 4.71 -6.15 2.87
CA VAL A 86 4.34 -6.24 1.45
C VAL A 86 2.83 -6.36 1.20
N PRO A 87 2.06 -7.24 1.87
CA PRO A 87 0.61 -7.33 1.66
C PRO A 87 -0.13 -6.05 2.01
N ILE A 88 0.32 -5.34 3.05
CA ILE A 88 -0.25 -4.05 3.45
C ILE A 88 -0.13 -3.07 2.30
N VAL A 89 1.08 -2.93 1.74
CA VAL A 89 1.31 -1.96 0.67
C VAL A 89 0.62 -2.39 -0.63
N ALA A 90 0.59 -3.70 -0.93
CA ALA A 90 -0.13 -4.23 -2.08
C ALA A 90 -1.64 -3.98 -1.98
N GLY A 91 -2.26 -4.29 -0.83
CA GLY A 91 -3.68 -4.06 -0.58
C GLY A 91 -4.05 -2.59 -0.65
N PHE A 92 -3.22 -1.73 -0.07
CA PHE A 92 -3.38 -0.29 -0.18
C PHE A 92 -3.29 0.18 -1.64
N ALA A 93 -2.27 -0.25 -2.38
CA ALA A 93 -2.03 0.16 -3.75
C ALA A 93 -3.09 -0.36 -4.73
N VAL A 94 -3.63 -1.56 -4.55
CA VAL A 94 -4.74 -2.07 -5.37
C VAL A 94 -6.00 -1.21 -5.22
N GLN A 95 -6.25 -0.71 -4.01
CA GLN A 95 -7.43 0.09 -3.69
C GLN A 95 -7.16 1.60 -3.62
N CYS A 96 -6.00 2.05 -4.11
CA CYS A 96 -5.54 3.45 -4.07
C CYS A 96 -6.61 4.49 -4.44
N SER A 97 -7.44 4.18 -5.44
CA SER A 97 -8.53 5.04 -5.91
C SER A 97 -9.58 5.38 -4.84
N ILE A 98 -9.70 4.58 -3.78
CA ILE A 98 -10.72 4.73 -2.74
C ILE A 98 -10.21 5.54 -1.54
N TRP A 99 -8.89 5.52 -1.29
CA TRP A 99 -8.31 6.12 -0.09
C TRP A 99 -8.14 7.64 -0.18
N SER A 100 -8.11 8.21 -1.40
CA SER A 100 -7.67 9.59 -1.64
C SER A 100 -8.39 10.64 -0.79
N GLY A 101 -7.62 11.51 -0.14
CA GLY A 101 -8.10 12.59 0.74
C GLY A 101 -8.66 12.12 2.09
N GLY A 102 -8.55 10.82 2.41
CA GLY A 102 -9.15 10.19 3.57
C GLY A 102 -8.17 9.70 4.63
N SER A 103 -8.65 8.78 5.47
CA SER A 103 -7.85 8.06 6.47
C SER A 103 -8.01 6.56 6.33
N VAL A 104 -6.91 5.81 6.46
CA VAL A 104 -6.86 4.35 6.41
C VAL A 104 -6.43 3.78 7.76
N GLN A 105 -7.11 2.74 8.21
CA GLN A 105 -6.70 1.95 9.37
C GLN A 105 -6.12 0.61 8.91
N ILE A 106 -4.96 0.24 9.44
CA ILE A 106 -4.25 -0.97 9.05
C ILE A 106 -4.01 -1.82 10.28
N TYR A 107 -4.33 -3.11 10.16
CA TYR A 107 -4.15 -4.11 11.19
C TYR A 107 -3.18 -5.20 10.73
N CYS A 108 -2.22 -5.51 11.60
CA CYS A 108 -1.30 -6.63 11.43
C CYS A 108 -0.90 -7.16 12.81
N ASP A 109 -0.64 -8.45 12.88
CA ASP A 109 -0.15 -9.15 14.08
C ASP A 109 1.36 -9.00 14.30
N ASN A 110 2.01 -8.10 13.55
CA ASN A 110 3.42 -7.77 13.74
C ASN A 110 3.60 -6.35 14.26
N MET A 111 3.81 -6.25 15.57
CA MET A 111 4.03 -4.98 16.27
C MET A 111 5.17 -4.16 15.66
N ALA A 112 6.27 -4.81 15.24
CA ALA A 112 7.41 -4.10 14.65
C ALA A 112 7.03 -3.44 13.32
N VAL A 113 6.22 -4.09 12.48
CA VAL A 113 5.71 -3.49 11.24
C VAL A 113 4.81 -2.29 11.56
N MET A 114 3.89 -2.43 12.52
CA MET A 114 2.98 -1.33 12.91
C MET A 114 3.74 -0.12 13.45
N GLN A 115 4.76 -0.34 14.29
CA GLN A 115 5.61 0.73 14.80
C GLN A 115 6.35 1.48 13.67
N ARG A 116 6.84 0.75 12.65
CA ARG A 116 7.51 1.38 11.49
C ARG A 116 6.54 2.13 10.59
N LEU A 117 5.33 1.59 10.41
CA LEU A 117 4.26 2.28 9.68
C LEU A 117 3.92 3.62 10.34
N ASN A 118 3.66 3.61 11.65
CA ASN A 118 3.34 4.84 12.41
C ASN A 118 4.52 5.82 12.46
N ALA A 119 5.75 5.34 12.52
CA ALA A 119 6.93 6.20 12.48
C ALA A 119 7.18 6.84 11.10
N GLY A 120 6.56 6.33 10.04
CA GLY A 120 6.77 6.77 8.66
C GLY A 120 8.22 6.65 8.16
N SER A 121 9.10 5.97 8.92
CA SER A 121 10.52 5.90 8.64
C SER A 121 11.14 4.61 9.17
N ALA A 122 12.17 4.13 8.47
CA ALA A 122 12.95 2.96 8.86
C ALA A 122 14.41 3.11 8.44
N ARG A 123 15.32 2.57 9.24
CA ARG A 123 16.77 2.63 8.97
C ARG A 123 17.26 1.41 8.21
N GLU A 124 16.55 0.31 8.38
CA GLU A 124 16.93 -1.00 7.87
C GLU A 124 16.51 -1.14 6.40
N PRO A 125 17.39 -1.64 5.52
CA PRO A 125 17.08 -1.83 4.11
C PRO A 125 15.86 -2.73 3.83
N LEU A 126 15.44 -3.51 4.82
CA LEU A 126 14.24 -4.34 4.76
C LEU A 126 12.96 -3.53 4.54
N PHE A 127 12.90 -2.30 5.05
CA PHE A 127 11.71 -1.45 5.06
C PHE A 127 11.67 -0.47 3.90
N ASN A 128 12.39 -0.69 2.80
CA ASN A 128 12.29 0.24 1.68
C ASN A 128 10.92 0.27 0.99
N HIS A 129 10.12 -0.79 1.14
CA HIS A 129 8.69 -0.78 0.79
C HIS A 129 7.91 0.32 1.54
N LEU A 130 8.37 0.72 2.73
CA LEU A 130 7.81 1.85 3.48
C LEU A 130 7.97 3.17 2.71
N ARG A 131 9.07 3.37 1.98
CA ARG A 131 9.30 4.60 1.20
C ARG A 131 8.27 4.74 0.09
N VAL A 132 7.98 3.65 -0.61
CA VAL A 132 6.90 3.61 -1.62
C VAL A 132 5.56 3.89 -0.97
N PHE A 133 5.32 3.22 0.16
CA PHE A 133 4.05 3.34 0.85
C PHE A 133 3.80 4.78 1.32
N VAL A 134 4.79 5.41 1.94
CA VAL A 134 4.74 6.83 2.34
C VAL A 134 4.59 7.75 1.12
N MET A 135 5.20 7.43 -0.02
CA MET A 135 4.97 8.16 -1.28
C MET A 135 3.51 8.10 -1.72
N LEU A 136 2.90 6.92 -1.66
CA LEU A 136 1.49 6.72 -2.02
C LEU A 136 0.57 7.46 -1.05
N LEU A 137 0.84 7.38 0.25
CA LEU A 137 0.10 8.14 1.26
C LEU A 137 0.19 9.65 1.00
N ALA A 138 1.38 10.15 0.70
CA ALA A 138 1.60 11.57 0.43
C ALA A 138 0.90 12.05 -0.85
N HIS A 139 0.99 11.28 -1.96
CA HIS A 139 0.32 11.64 -3.21
C HIS A 139 -1.21 11.55 -3.16
N LEU A 140 -1.73 10.61 -2.37
CA LEU A 140 -3.16 10.43 -2.22
C LEU A 140 -3.75 11.29 -1.09
N GLU A 141 -2.92 12.06 -0.38
CA GLU A 141 -3.32 12.85 0.80
C GLU A 141 -4.02 12.00 1.86
N VAL A 142 -3.45 10.81 2.14
CA VAL A 142 -4.03 9.83 3.06
C VAL A 142 -3.33 9.86 4.41
N SER A 143 -4.12 9.96 5.47
CA SER A 143 -3.63 9.74 6.83
C SER A 143 -3.69 8.27 7.23
N LEU A 144 -2.59 7.79 7.80
CA LEU A 144 -2.42 6.40 8.20
C LEU A 144 -2.61 6.26 9.71
N LEU A 145 -3.36 5.24 10.11
CA LEU A 145 -3.40 4.72 11.46
C LEU A 145 -3.06 3.22 11.42
N ALA A 146 -1.92 2.82 11.97
CA ALA A 146 -1.50 1.42 12.00
C ALA A 146 -1.59 0.87 13.42
N ASP A 147 -2.42 -0.15 13.63
CA ASP A 147 -2.64 -0.77 14.92
C ASP A 147 -2.29 -2.24 14.91
N HIS A 148 -1.65 -2.70 15.98
CA HIS A 148 -1.42 -4.10 16.18
C HIS A 148 -2.73 -4.81 16.56
N ILE A 149 -3.00 -5.95 15.92
CA ILE A 149 -4.09 -6.85 16.27
C ILE A 149 -3.53 -8.20 16.71
N ALA A 150 -4.11 -8.85 17.72
CA ALA A 150 -3.65 -10.18 18.11
C ALA A 150 -3.92 -11.18 16.96
N GLY A 151 -3.01 -12.13 16.71
CA GLY A 151 -3.18 -13.12 15.64
C GLY A 151 -4.49 -13.91 15.71
N VAL A 152 -4.96 -14.23 16.93
CA VAL A 152 -6.25 -14.88 17.17
C VAL A 152 -7.47 -14.03 16.76
N GLN A 153 -7.30 -12.71 16.69
CA GLN A 153 -8.30 -11.74 16.23
C GLN A 153 -8.11 -11.39 14.74
N ASN A 154 -7.04 -11.87 14.09
CA ASN A 154 -6.73 -11.67 12.67
C ASN A 154 -7.11 -12.91 11.84
N SER A 155 -8.24 -13.53 12.19
CA SER A 155 -8.63 -14.86 11.70
C SER A 155 -8.89 -14.91 10.20
N GLU A 156 -9.37 -13.82 9.62
CA GLU A 156 -9.65 -13.66 8.20
C GLU A 156 -8.36 -13.69 7.39
N ALA A 157 -7.37 -12.90 7.82
CA ALA A 157 -6.08 -12.83 7.16
C ALA A 157 -5.25 -14.10 7.42
N ASP A 158 -5.32 -14.71 8.61
CA ASP A 158 -4.65 -16.00 8.87
C ASP A 158 -5.27 -17.16 8.06
N ALA A 159 -6.60 -17.18 7.90
CA ALA A 159 -7.27 -18.19 7.09
C ALA A 159 -6.87 -18.10 5.62
N LEU A 160 -6.82 -16.87 5.08
CA LEU A 160 -6.27 -16.67 3.75
C LEU A 160 -4.80 -17.13 3.73
N SER A 161 -3.96 -16.79 4.73
CA SER A 161 -2.49 -16.88 4.58
C SER A 161 -1.97 -18.31 4.59
N ARG A 162 -2.82 -19.21 5.05
CA ARG A 162 -2.68 -20.67 5.06
C ARG A 162 -3.37 -21.36 3.89
N ASN A 163 -3.85 -20.61 2.90
CA ASN A 163 -4.65 -21.06 1.78
C ASN A 163 -5.92 -21.84 2.21
N ASN A 164 -6.59 -21.39 3.28
CA ASN A 164 -7.79 -22.01 3.81
C ASN A 164 -9.06 -21.24 3.39
N ALA A 165 -9.34 -21.25 2.08
CA ALA A 165 -10.52 -20.63 1.51
C ALA A 165 -11.85 -21.05 2.18
N PRO A 166 -12.08 -22.33 2.54
CA PRO A 166 -13.30 -22.72 3.25
C PRO A 166 -13.49 -22.00 4.59
N LEU A 167 -12.42 -21.86 5.39
CA LEU A 167 -12.48 -21.12 6.65
C LEU A 167 -12.65 -19.62 6.42
N PHE A 168 -11.94 -19.05 5.44
CA PHE A 168 -12.09 -17.63 5.10
C PHE A 168 -13.53 -17.30 4.71
N PHE A 169 -14.16 -18.08 3.83
CA PHE A 169 -15.55 -17.85 3.40
C PHE A 169 -16.59 -18.19 4.47
N SER A 170 -16.25 -18.98 5.50
CA SER A 170 -17.14 -19.18 6.64
C SER A 170 -17.11 -17.99 7.61
N ILE A 171 -15.95 -17.35 7.79
CA ILE A 171 -15.78 -16.12 8.59
C ILE A 171 -16.32 -14.90 7.83
N CYS A 172 -16.01 -14.78 6.55
CA CYS A 172 -16.41 -13.67 5.66
C CYS A 172 -17.26 -14.17 4.47
N PRO A 173 -18.52 -14.58 4.69
CA PRO A 173 -19.39 -15.06 3.61
C PRO A 173 -19.71 -14.00 2.55
N GLN A 174 -19.58 -12.71 2.90
CA GLN A 174 -19.74 -11.57 2.01
C GLN A 174 -18.54 -11.32 1.09
N ALA A 175 -17.40 -11.98 1.34
CA ALA A 175 -16.19 -11.82 0.51
C ALA A 175 -16.47 -12.15 -0.96
N LEU A 176 -15.84 -11.39 -1.87
CA LEU A 176 -15.91 -11.69 -3.30
C LEU A 176 -15.42 -13.12 -3.54
N ARG A 177 -16.07 -13.84 -4.47
CA ARG A 177 -15.72 -15.25 -4.74
C ARG A 177 -14.36 -15.43 -5.40
N SER A 178 -13.89 -14.42 -6.12
CA SER A 178 -12.57 -14.40 -6.74
C SER A 178 -11.67 -13.36 -6.07
N PRO A 179 -10.37 -13.65 -5.91
CA PRO A 179 -9.42 -12.67 -5.39
C PRO A 179 -9.28 -11.48 -6.33
N THR A 180 -8.94 -10.33 -5.76
CA THR A 180 -8.63 -9.12 -6.49
C THR A 180 -7.31 -9.32 -7.22
N VAL A 181 -7.32 -9.10 -8.54
CA VAL A 181 -6.12 -9.24 -9.37
C VAL A 181 -5.13 -8.15 -8.98
N VAL A 182 -3.98 -8.56 -8.45
CA VAL A 182 -2.88 -7.64 -8.17
C VAL A 182 -2.22 -7.23 -9.49
N PRO A 183 -2.19 -5.93 -9.84
CA PRO A 183 -1.49 -5.44 -11.03
C PRO A 183 -0.04 -5.94 -11.08
N GLU A 184 0.42 -6.32 -12.27
CA GLU A 184 1.77 -6.87 -12.44
C GLU A 184 2.85 -5.89 -11.98
N LEU A 185 2.59 -4.59 -12.10
CA LEU A 185 3.43 -3.54 -11.56
C LEU A 185 3.63 -3.65 -10.05
N ILE A 186 2.56 -3.90 -9.31
CA ILE A 186 2.60 -4.07 -7.85
C ILE A 186 3.35 -5.36 -7.51
N LYS A 187 3.15 -6.44 -8.26
CA LYS A 187 3.94 -7.67 -8.08
C LYS A 187 5.43 -7.44 -8.32
N ILE A 188 5.80 -6.76 -9.40
CA ILE A 188 7.22 -6.45 -9.68
C ILE A 188 7.81 -5.57 -8.58
N VAL A 189 7.06 -4.55 -8.13
CA VAL A 189 7.54 -3.57 -7.14
C VAL A 189 7.68 -4.16 -5.74
N PHE A 190 6.73 -5.00 -5.30
CA PHE A 190 6.66 -5.49 -3.93
C PHE A 190 7.02 -6.97 -3.76
N LEU A 191 6.98 -7.77 -4.83
CA LEU A 191 7.23 -9.21 -4.82
C LEU A 191 8.44 -9.64 -5.68
N GLY A 192 9.04 -8.72 -6.45
CA GLY A 192 10.26 -8.99 -7.24
C GLY A 192 11.55 -9.04 -6.40
N ARG A 193 12.57 -9.78 -6.87
CA ARG A 193 13.88 -9.86 -6.20
C ARG A 193 14.72 -8.59 -6.40
N GLU A 194 15.50 -8.27 -5.35
CA GLU A 194 16.67 -7.38 -5.32
C GLU A 194 16.52 -5.97 -5.93
N GLY A 195 16.24 -5.00 -5.06
CA GLY A 195 16.80 -3.66 -5.23
C GLY A 195 16.23 -2.80 -6.34
N PHE A 196 15.17 -3.22 -7.04
CA PHE A 196 14.46 -2.33 -7.97
C PHE A 196 14.06 -1.03 -7.28
N TRP A 197 13.59 -1.06 -6.02
CA TRP A 197 13.27 0.13 -5.23
C TRP A 197 14.44 1.10 -4.95
N ALA A 198 15.69 0.66 -5.16
CA ALA A 198 16.89 1.46 -4.99
C ALA A 198 17.44 1.98 -6.33
N LEU A 199 16.97 1.45 -7.47
CA LEU A 199 17.42 1.93 -8.77
C LEU A 199 16.83 3.31 -9.07
N LYS A 200 17.70 4.24 -9.49
CA LYS A 200 17.28 5.54 -10.04
C LYS A 200 16.22 5.39 -11.14
N ALA A 201 16.39 4.39 -12.00
CA ALA A 201 15.42 4.02 -13.04
C ALA A 201 14.03 3.62 -12.49
N TRP A 202 13.93 3.13 -11.26
CA TRP A 202 12.66 2.74 -10.64
C TRP A 202 11.91 3.93 -10.07
N MET A 203 12.59 4.90 -9.44
CA MET A 203 11.92 6.13 -8.97
C MET A 203 11.38 6.94 -10.14
N THR A 204 12.19 7.07 -11.20
CA THR A 204 11.80 7.80 -12.41
C THR A 204 10.76 7.06 -13.26
N ARG A 205 10.72 5.71 -13.28
CA ARG A 205 9.70 4.95 -14.04
C ARG A 205 8.42 4.70 -13.27
N GLN A 206 8.47 4.44 -11.96
CA GLN A 206 7.33 4.01 -11.17
C GLN A 206 6.76 5.09 -10.25
N GLY A 207 7.56 6.09 -9.84
CA GLY A 207 7.06 7.28 -9.15
C GLY A 207 6.07 8.07 -10.00
N HIS A 208 6.27 8.09 -11.33
CA HIS A 208 5.28 8.63 -12.26
C HIS A 208 4.13 7.66 -12.58
N CYS A 209 4.40 6.36 -12.72
CA CYS A 209 3.41 5.40 -13.22
C CYS A 209 2.46 4.87 -12.14
N LEU A 210 2.91 4.58 -10.92
CA LEU A 210 2.06 3.98 -9.89
C LEU A 210 0.99 4.98 -9.40
N PRO A 211 1.35 6.23 -9.02
CA PRO A 211 0.36 7.25 -8.69
C PRO A 211 -0.52 7.58 -9.90
N ARG A 212 0.01 7.74 -11.12
CA ARG A 212 -0.84 8.01 -12.30
C ARG A 212 -1.74 6.85 -12.71
N ALA A 213 -1.29 5.60 -12.62
CA ALA A 213 -2.13 4.42 -12.87
C ALA A 213 -3.24 4.32 -11.81
N CYS A 214 -2.90 4.60 -10.56
CA CYS A 214 -3.85 4.72 -9.46
C CYS A 214 -4.87 5.87 -9.64
N LEU A 215 -4.39 7.04 -10.07
CA LEU A 215 -5.19 8.26 -10.22
C LEU A 215 -6.02 8.28 -11.53
N SER A 216 -5.53 7.69 -12.62
CA SER A 216 -6.30 7.53 -13.87
C SER A 216 -7.46 6.56 -13.70
N ALA A 217 -7.28 5.48 -12.92
CA ALA A 217 -8.35 4.59 -12.50
C ALA A 217 -9.40 5.29 -11.62
N HIS A 218 -8.99 6.27 -10.80
CA HIS A 218 -9.88 7.11 -10.00
C HIS A 218 -10.76 8.03 -10.88
N GLY A 219 -10.18 8.70 -11.88
CA GLY A 219 -10.92 9.55 -12.82
C GLY A 219 -11.94 8.79 -13.68
N ALA A 220 -11.63 7.56 -14.09
CA ALA A 220 -12.53 6.72 -14.88
C ALA A 220 -13.77 6.24 -14.09
N ARG A 221 -13.63 5.94 -12.79
CA ARG A 221 -14.76 5.52 -11.93
C ARG A 221 -15.67 6.69 -11.54
N THR A 222 -15.11 7.88 -11.29
CA THR A 222 -15.91 9.08 -10.97
C THR A 222 -16.75 9.57 -12.15
N LEU A 223 -16.29 9.37 -13.39
CA LEU A 223 -17.07 9.65 -14.60
C LEU A 223 -18.18 8.62 -14.87
N SER A 224 -17.99 7.36 -14.45
CA SER A 224 -19.01 6.30 -14.54
C SER A 224 -20.17 6.51 -13.55
N GLY A 225 -19.92 7.13 -12.39
CA GLY A 225 -20.93 7.39 -11.35
C GLY A 225 -21.87 8.59 -11.59
N LYS A 226 -21.75 9.33 -12.71
CA LYS A 226 -22.56 10.54 -13.00
C LYS A 226 -23.55 10.40 -14.16
N ARG A 227 -24.00 9.19 -14.49
CA ARG A 227 -25.17 8.98 -15.37
C ARG A 227 -26.29 8.23 -14.66
N GLY A 228 -26.81 8.86 -13.61
CA GLY A 228 -28.18 8.63 -13.15
C GLY A 228 -29.03 9.80 -13.63
N THR A 229 -29.59 9.68 -14.83
CA THR A 229 -30.67 10.56 -15.31
C THR A 229 -31.82 10.47 -14.32
N CYS A 230 -32.19 11.60 -13.71
CA CYS A 230 -33.45 11.73 -12.99
C CYS A 230 -34.61 11.50 -14.00
N PRO A 231 -35.57 10.60 -13.72
CA PRO A 231 -36.79 10.54 -14.51
C PRO A 231 -37.65 11.76 -14.17
N SER A 232 -38.01 12.52 -15.21
CA SER A 232 -38.99 13.60 -15.13
C SER A 232 -40.34 13.06 -14.69
N VAL A 233 -40.87 13.64 -13.61
CA VAL A 233 -42.23 13.44 -13.11
C VAL A 233 -43.21 13.96 -14.19
N PRO A 234 -44.21 13.18 -14.61
CA PRO A 234 -45.26 13.70 -15.48
C PRO A 234 -46.24 14.53 -14.66
N ASP A 235 -46.42 15.79 -15.06
CA ASP A 235 -47.52 16.65 -14.62
C ASP A 235 -48.86 15.99 -14.96
N GLN A 236 -49.70 15.79 -13.94
CA GLN A 236 -51.11 15.47 -14.12
C GLN A 236 -51.92 16.76 -14.03
N THR A 237 -52.55 17.12 -15.13
CA THR A 237 -53.78 17.93 -15.19
C THR A 237 -54.72 17.29 -16.19
#